data_AF-A0AAW3B230-F1
#
_entry.id   AF-A0AAW3B230-F1
#
_cell.length_a   1.000
_cell.length_b   1.000
_cell.length_c   1.000
_cell.angle_alpha   90.00
_cell.angle_beta   90.00
_cell.angle_gamma   90.00
#
_symmetry.space_group_name_H-M   'P 1'
#
loop_
_entity.id
_entity.type
_entity.pdbx_description
1 polymer ?
#
loop_
_entity_poly.entity_id
_entity_poly.type
_entity_poly.pdbx_seq_one_letter_code
_entity_poly.pdbx_strand_id
1 'polypeptide(L)'
;MGCNNSKLKTPGVAAGSKGADEFYVLATTEGHPVAQKLLEEWVLFVDAQVRRNAGDSSAAQAYETRLKEVWADTGSCPVTHRSVDYVGKTFLEYIKQDLSHRGWGGNFDYKVAGVVTQGFLKTTANIDTAISDTPEEVQWEIKIHYDSSGVS
;
A
#
# COMPACT_ATOMS: atom_id res chain seq x y z
N MET A 1 -7.13 54.16 3.31
CA MET A 1 -6.93 53.57 4.65
C MET A 1 -7.45 52.15 4.59
N GLY A 2 -6.53 51.18 4.59
CA GLY A 2 -6.78 49.78 4.21
C GLY A 2 -7.35 48.94 5.34
N CYS A 3 -8.28 48.05 4.97
CA CYS A 3 -8.85 47.03 5.83
C CYS A 3 -7.85 45.89 6.03
N ASN A 4 -7.40 45.67 7.27
CA ASN A 4 -6.70 44.45 7.68
C ASN A 4 -7.69 43.50 8.36
N ASN A 5 -8.26 42.57 7.58
CA ASN A 5 -8.85 41.34 8.13
C ASN A 5 -7.88 40.19 7.85
N SER A 6 -7.01 39.91 8.81
CA SER A 6 -6.18 38.71 8.85
C SER A 6 -7.07 37.49 9.15
N LYS A 7 -7.59 36.84 8.11
CA LYS A 7 -8.06 35.46 8.21
C LYS A 7 -6.85 34.56 8.42
N LEU A 8 -6.66 34.12 9.67
CA LEU A 8 -5.88 32.92 9.98
C LEU A 8 -6.46 31.76 9.17
N LYS A 9 -5.70 31.30 8.17
CA LYS A 9 -5.96 30.02 7.51
C LYS A 9 -5.63 28.93 8.53
N THR A 10 -6.67 28.32 9.09
CA THR A 10 -6.57 27.00 9.72
C THR A 10 -5.86 26.07 8.74
N PRO A 11 -4.80 25.33 9.12
CA PRO A 11 -4.25 24.29 8.27
C PRO A 11 -5.37 23.29 8.04
N GLY A 12 -5.74 23.08 6.77
CA GLY A 12 -6.72 22.05 6.44
C GLY A 12 -6.20 20.72 6.95
N VAL A 13 -6.97 20.07 7.82
CA VAL A 13 -6.74 18.68 8.20
C VAL A 13 -6.65 17.91 6.89
N ALA A 14 -5.46 17.39 6.59
CA ALA A 14 -5.15 16.74 5.33
C ALA A 14 -6.13 15.58 5.14
N ALA A 15 -7.04 15.69 4.17
CA ALA A 15 -8.01 14.65 3.87
C ALA A 15 -7.35 13.28 3.54
N GLY A 16 -6.06 13.28 3.16
CA GLY A 16 -5.26 12.08 2.94
C GLY A 16 -4.90 11.28 4.21
N SER A 17 -4.88 11.92 5.39
CA SER A 17 -4.52 11.24 6.65
C SER A 17 -5.53 10.17 7.07
N LYS A 18 -6.82 10.46 6.89
CA LYS A 18 -7.90 9.56 7.32
C LYS A 18 -7.86 8.22 6.59
N GLY A 19 -7.62 8.20 5.28
CA GLY A 19 -7.56 6.97 4.49
C GLY A 19 -6.32 6.12 4.80
N ALA A 20 -5.17 6.76 5.06
CA ALA A 20 -3.95 6.09 5.46
C ALA A 20 -4.09 5.43 6.84
N ASP A 21 -4.68 6.14 7.80
CA ASP A 21 -4.94 5.63 9.13
C ASP A 21 -5.95 4.46 9.08
N GLU A 22 -6.99 4.57 8.25
CA GLU A 22 -7.99 3.50 8.02
C GLU A 22 -7.34 2.21 7.51
N PHE A 23 -6.44 2.27 6.51
CA PHE A 23 -5.73 1.08 6.04
C PHE A 23 -4.88 0.44 7.15
N TYR A 24 -4.14 1.26 7.90
CA TYR A 24 -3.29 0.75 8.96
C TYR A 24 -4.10 0.06 10.06
N VAL A 25 -5.27 0.61 10.42
CA VAL A 25 -6.22 -0.01 11.35
C VAL A 25 -6.77 -1.33 10.80
N LEU A 26 -7.15 -1.38 9.51
CA LEU A 26 -7.60 -2.61 8.85
C LEU A 26 -6.54 -3.72 8.91
N ALA A 27 -5.28 -3.38 8.63
CA ALA A 27 -4.18 -4.34 8.63
C ALA A 27 -3.79 -4.78 10.05
N THR A 28 -3.82 -3.89 11.05
CA THR A 28 -3.27 -4.20 12.38
C THR A 28 -4.33 -4.55 13.40
N THR A 29 -5.31 -3.69 13.58
CA THR A 29 -6.27 -3.77 14.70
C THR A 29 -7.47 -4.62 14.35
N GLU A 30 -8.05 -4.44 13.16
CA GLU A 30 -9.18 -5.24 12.70
C GLU A 30 -8.73 -6.60 12.13
N GLY A 31 -7.46 -6.72 11.78
CA GLY A 31 -6.87 -7.97 11.31
C GLY A 31 -7.47 -8.47 9.99
N HIS A 32 -7.81 -7.55 9.08
CA HIS A 32 -8.34 -7.91 7.77
C HIS A 32 -7.25 -8.68 6.98
N PRO A 33 -7.46 -9.97 6.61
CA PRO A 33 -6.40 -10.83 6.09
C PRO A 33 -5.68 -10.30 4.85
N VAL A 34 -6.43 -9.71 3.92
CA VAL A 34 -5.87 -9.11 2.70
C VAL A 34 -5.06 -7.85 3.01
N ALA A 35 -5.50 -7.03 3.98
CA ALA A 35 -4.80 -5.80 4.35
C ALA A 35 -3.49 -6.14 5.08
N GLN A 36 -3.50 -7.17 5.94
CA GLN A 36 -2.31 -7.70 6.58
C GLN A 36 -1.25 -8.13 5.57
N LYS A 37 -1.63 -9.01 4.63
CA LYS A 37 -0.70 -9.49 3.59
C LYS A 37 -0.17 -8.35 2.73
N LEU A 38 -1.01 -7.35 2.43
CA LEU A 38 -0.61 -6.20 1.65
C LEU A 38 0.40 -5.32 2.38
N LEU A 39 0.18 -5.07 3.68
CA LEU A 39 1.11 -4.33 4.51
C LEU A 39 2.44 -5.08 4.68
N GLU A 40 2.40 -6.40 4.90
CA GLU A 40 3.59 -7.25 5.00
C GLU A 40 4.46 -7.14 3.72
N GLU A 41 3.85 -7.34 2.55
CA GLU A 41 4.58 -7.28 1.28
C GLU A 41 5.08 -5.87 0.94
N TRP A 42 4.34 -4.83 1.34
CA TRP A 42 4.80 -3.44 1.23
C TRP A 42 6.03 -3.17 2.11
N VAL A 43 5.99 -3.57 3.38
CA VAL A 43 7.11 -3.38 4.31
C VAL A 43 8.36 -4.11 3.83
N LEU A 44 8.23 -5.33 3.31
CA LEU A 44 9.34 -6.08 2.72
C LEU A 44 9.94 -5.38 1.51
N PHE A 45 9.11 -4.81 0.63
CA PHE A 45 9.58 -4.03 -0.51
C PHE A 45 10.34 -2.80 -0.05
N VAL A 46 9.76 -2.02 0.87
CA VAL A 46 10.35 -0.80 1.40
C VAL A 46 11.69 -1.07 2.07
N ASP A 47 11.79 -2.09 2.92
CA ASP A 47 13.07 -2.47 3.56
C ASP A 47 14.14 -2.80 2.52
N ALA A 48 13.78 -3.56 1.47
CA ALA A 48 14.70 -3.90 0.39
C ALA A 48 15.20 -2.66 -0.36
N GLN A 49 14.33 -1.68 -0.65
CA GLN A 49 14.73 -0.43 -1.30
C GLN A 49 15.55 0.48 -0.37
N VAL A 50 15.23 0.55 0.91
CA VAL A 50 16.03 1.30 1.89
C VAL A 50 17.45 0.73 1.98
N ARG A 51 17.61 -0.60 2.03
CA ARG A 51 18.92 -1.26 2.04
C ARG A 51 19.69 -1.06 0.75
N ARG A 52 19.01 -1.16 -0.40
CA ARG A 52 19.59 -0.82 -1.71
C ARG A 52 20.14 0.60 -1.72
N ASN A 53 19.36 1.58 -1.26
CA ASN A 53 19.77 2.99 -1.19
C ASN A 53 20.94 3.21 -0.21
N ALA A 54 21.12 2.33 0.78
CA ALA A 54 22.28 2.30 1.68
C ALA A 54 23.50 1.57 1.09
N GLY A 55 23.42 1.06 -0.14
CA GLY A 55 24.52 0.36 -0.85
C GLY A 55 24.45 -1.16 -0.82
N ASP A 56 23.42 -1.76 -0.20
CA ASP A 56 23.19 -3.21 -0.22
C ASP A 56 22.20 -3.60 -1.32
N SER A 57 22.70 -3.67 -2.55
CA SER A 57 21.89 -4.08 -3.72
C SER A 57 21.40 -5.53 -3.64
N SER A 58 21.98 -6.36 -2.76
CA SER A 58 21.58 -7.77 -2.63
C SER A 58 20.18 -7.92 -2.06
N ALA A 59 19.75 -7.00 -1.19
CA ALA A 59 18.42 -6.99 -0.61
C ALA A 59 17.33 -6.72 -1.66
N ALA A 60 17.54 -5.76 -2.57
CA ALA A 60 16.63 -5.50 -3.68
C ALA A 60 16.56 -6.69 -4.65
N GLN A 61 17.71 -7.27 -5.01
CA GLN A 61 17.74 -8.45 -5.88
C GLN A 61 17.03 -9.65 -5.25
N ALA A 62 17.23 -9.91 -3.95
CA ALA A 62 16.51 -10.94 -3.24
C ALA A 62 15.00 -10.68 -3.26
N TYR A 63 14.57 -9.44 -3.06
CA TYR A 63 13.16 -9.07 -3.15
C TYR A 63 12.57 -9.30 -4.55
N GLU A 64 13.28 -8.95 -5.62
CA GLU A 64 12.83 -9.16 -7.01
C GLU A 64 12.54 -10.63 -7.32
N THR A 65 13.35 -11.56 -6.77
CA THR A 65 13.16 -13.01 -6.97
C THR A 65 11.99 -13.62 -6.18
N ARG A 66 11.34 -12.86 -5.28
CA ARG A 66 10.20 -13.37 -4.49
C ARG A 66 8.97 -13.56 -5.36
N LEU A 67 8.13 -14.52 -4.96
CA LEU A 67 6.79 -14.68 -5.52
C LEU A 67 5.98 -13.40 -5.33
N LYS A 68 5.40 -12.91 -6.42
CA LYS A 68 4.52 -11.72 -6.44
C LYS A 68 3.03 -12.09 -6.41
N GLU A 69 2.75 -13.32 -6.00
CA GLU A 69 1.41 -13.87 -5.85
C GLU A 69 1.34 -14.61 -4.51
N VAL A 70 0.45 -14.17 -3.63
CA VAL A 70 0.31 -14.68 -2.26
C VAL A 70 -1.15 -14.91 -1.91
N TRP A 71 -1.39 -15.75 -0.91
CA TRP A 71 -2.74 -16.05 -0.41
C TRP A 71 -2.96 -15.43 0.97
N ALA A 72 -4.12 -14.79 1.14
CA ALA A 72 -4.61 -14.37 2.43
C ALA A 72 -5.34 -15.53 3.11
N ASP A 73 -5.01 -15.79 4.37
CA ASP A 73 -5.74 -16.75 5.19
C ASP A 73 -7.03 -16.12 5.70
N THR A 74 -8.15 -16.49 5.07
CA THR A 74 -9.47 -15.97 5.45
C THR A 74 -10.28 -16.95 6.31
N GLY A 75 -9.66 -18.04 6.76
CA GLY A 75 -10.34 -19.09 7.53
C GLY A 75 -10.92 -18.58 8.86
N SER A 76 -10.21 -17.69 9.55
CA SER A 76 -10.66 -17.07 10.80
C SER A 76 -11.38 -15.75 10.63
N CYS A 77 -11.28 -15.13 9.44
CA CYS A 77 -11.88 -13.84 9.13
C CYS A 77 -12.31 -13.82 7.66
N PRO A 78 -13.55 -14.29 7.37
CA PRO A 78 -14.09 -14.25 6.02
C PRO A 78 -14.15 -12.82 5.49
N VAL A 79 -13.72 -12.63 4.25
CA VAL A 79 -13.72 -11.33 3.57
C VAL A 79 -14.70 -11.34 2.39
N THR A 80 -15.07 -10.16 1.93
CA THR A 80 -15.92 -9.99 0.75
C THR A 80 -15.19 -9.20 -0.31
N HIS A 81 -15.59 -9.34 -1.57
CA HIS A 81 -15.08 -8.51 -2.67
C HIS A 81 -15.20 -7.01 -2.33
N ARG A 82 -16.27 -6.60 -1.65
CA ARG A 82 -16.46 -5.20 -1.23
C ARG A 82 -15.46 -4.77 -0.16
N SER A 83 -15.18 -5.61 0.84
CA SER A 83 -14.17 -5.29 1.87
C SER A 83 -12.78 -5.25 1.27
N VAL A 84 -12.48 -6.14 0.31
CA VAL A 84 -11.19 -6.15 -0.41
C VAL A 84 -11.02 -4.93 -1.33
N ASP A 85 -12.08 -4.47 -2.02
CA ASP A 85 -12.05 -3.20 -2.76
C ASP A 85 -11.79 -2.01 -1.82
N TYR A 86 -12.39 -2.01 -0.64
CA TYR A 86 -12.12 -0.98 0.36
C TYR A 86 -10.68 -1.00 0.88
N VAL A 87 -10.08 -2.18 1.07
CA VAL A 87 -8.64 -2.33 1.36
C VAL A 87 -7.80 -1.71 0.26
N GLY A 88 -8.09 -1.99 -1.02
CA GLY A 88 -7.35 -1.40 -2.15
C GLY A 88 -7.42 0.13 -2.15
N LYS A 89 -8.60 0.70 -1.92
CA LYS A 89 -8.80 2.17 -1.85
C LYS A 89 -8.03 2.83 -0.73
N THR A 90 -8.13 2.29 0.48
CA THR A 90 -7.45 2.85 1.66
C THR A 90 -5.94 2.66 1.56
N PHE A 91 -5.48 1.54 0.99
CA PHE A 91 -4.06 1.30 0.74
C PHE A 91 -3.43 2.34 -0.21
N LEU A 92 -4.15 2.76 -1.26
CA LEU A 92 -3.66 3.84 -2.15
C LEU A 92 -3.35 5.13 -1.40
N GLU A 93 -4.15 5.50 -0.39
CA GLU A 93 -3.91 6.69 0.41
C GLU A 93 -2.75 6.46 1.40
N TYR A 94 -2.68 5.26 1.99
CA TYR A 94 -1.58 4.87 2.86
C TYR A 94 -0.22 4.96 2.17
N ILE A 95 -0.06 4.35 0.98
CA ILE A 95 1.24 4.34 0.28
C ILE A 95 1.66 5.73 -0.19
N LYS A 96 0.73 6.57 -0.67
CA LYS A 96 1.04 7.96 -1.03
C LYS A 96 1.63 8.72 0.16
N GLN A 97 1.06 8.53 1.35
CA GLN A 97 1.56 9.14 2.58
C GLN A 97 2.91 8.55 3.01
N ASP A 98 3.06 7.22 3.01
CA ASP A 98 4.32 6.55 3.36
C ASP A 98 5.48 6.99 2.44
N LEU A 99 5.24 7.08 1.14
CA LEU A 99 6.23 7.54 0.17
C LEU A 99 6.58 9.00 0.34
N SER A 100 5.58 9.86 0.55
CA SER A 100 5.81 11.28 0.83
C SER A 100 6.68 11.48 2.06
N HIS A 101 6.48 10.69 3.12
CA HIS A 101 7.34 10.72 4.32
C HIS A 101 8.78 10.26 4.05
N ARG A 102 8.99 9.39 3.06
CA ARG A 102 10.31 8.91 2.64
C ARG A 102 11.00 9.84 1.63
N GLY A 103 10.29 10.86 1.13
CA GLY A 103 10.75 11.68 0.01
C GLY A 103 10.73 10.93 -1.33
N TRP A 104 9.96 9.84 -1.43
CA TRP A 104 9.79 9.05 -2.66
C TRP A 104 8.54 9.49 -3.41
N GLY A 105 8.55 9.27 -4.72
CA GLY A 105 7.43 9.52 -5.63
C GLY A 105 6.90 8.22 -6.24
N GLY A 106 5.85 8.34 -7.04
CA GLY A 106 5.40 7.23 -7.86
C GLY A 106 3.94 7.28 -8.26
N ASN A 107 3.57 6.36 -9.13
CA ASN A 107 2.19 6.13 -9.57
C ASN A 107 1.72 4.76 -9.09
N PHE A 108 0.47 4.71 -8.63
CA PHE A 108 -0.11 3.55 -7.98
C PHE A 108 -1.47 3.24 -8.58
N ASP A 109 -1.72 1.96 -8.80
CA ASP A 109 -3.01 1.46 -9.21
C ASP A 109 -3.34 0.15 -8.47
N TYR A 110 -4.62 -0.14 -8.34
CA TYR A 110 -5.09 -1.42 -7.83
C TYR A 110 -6.29 -1.92 -8.63
N LYS A 111 -6.42 -3.23 -8.68
CA LYS A 111 -7.54 -3.92 -9.28
C LYS A 111 -8.01 -5.04 -8.38
N VAL A 112 -9.31 -5.08 -8.11
CA VAL A 112 -9.97 -6.24 -7.51
C VAL A 112 -10.71 -6.99 -8.60
N ALA A 113 -10.56 -8.32 -8.61
CA ALA A 113 -11.29 -9.18 -9.53
C ALA A 113 -11.73 -10.46 -8.82
N GLY A 114 -12.91 -10.96 -9.18
CA GLY A 114 -13.46 -12.19 -8.63
C GLY A 114 -14.97 -12.10 -8.42
N VAL A 115 -15.47 -13.00 -7.59
CA VAL A 115 -16.85 -13.04 -7.11
C VAL A 115 -16.91 -12.58 -5.65
N VAL A 116 -18.11 -12.56 -5.07
CA VAL A 116 -18.38 -11.98 -3.75
C VAL A 116 -17.45 -12.51 -2.65
N THR A 117 -17.10 -13.80 -2.68
CA THR A 117 -16.34 -14.48 -1.61
C THR A 117 -14.97 -15.01 -2.06
N GLN A 118 -14.60 -14.86 -3.34
CA GLN A 118 -13.35 -15.40 -3.86
C GLN A 118 -12.81 -14.50 -4.95
N GLY A 119 -11.51 -14.25 -4.96
CA GLY A 119 -10.90 -13.39 -5.95
C GLY A 119 -9.46 -13.04 -5.61
N PHE A 120 -9.02 -11.88 -6.12
CA PHE A 120 -7.74 -11.31 -5.77
C PHE A 120 -7.78 -9.78 -5.78
N LEU A 121 -6.90 -9.19 -4.98
CA LEU A 121 -6.46 -7.80 -5.07
C LEU A 121 -5.09 -7.78 -5.74
N LYS A 122 -4.97 -7.10 -6.88
CA LYS A 122 -3.70 -6.81 -7.53
C LYS A 122 -3.34 -5.35 -7.29
N THR A 123 -2.15 -5.07 -6.81
CA THR A 123 -1.62 -3.70 -6.68
C THR A 123 -0.35 -3.56 -7.52
N THR A 124 -0.23 -2.43 -8.21
CA THR A 124 0.91 -2.10 -9.06
C THR A 124 1.38 -0.71 -8.76
N ALA A 125 2.69 -0.52 -8.74
CA ALA A 125 3.32 0.75 -8.51
C ALA A 125 4.58 0.92 -9.37
N ASN A 126 4.79 2.14 -9.84
CA ASN A 126 6.08 2.59 -10.35
C ASN A 126 6.59 3.65 -9.37
N ILE A 127 7.73 3.39 -8.74
CA ILE A 127 8.19 4.10 -7.55
C ILE A 127 9.50 4.79 -7.84
N ASP A 128 9.52 6.10 -7.66
CA ASP A 128 10.71 6.93 -7.75
C ASP A 128 11.41 6.92 -6.38
N THR A 129 12.40 6.02 -6.24
CA THR A 129 13.13 5.81 -4.96
C THR A 129 14.32 6.77 -4.77
N ALA A 130 14.45 7.75 -5.66
CA ALA A 130 15.70 8.44 -5.92
C ALA A 130 16.11 9.47 -4.86
N ILE A 131 17.39 9.37 -4.45
CA ILE A 131 18.19 10.45 -3.84
C ILE A 131 19.30 10.88 -4.84
N SER A 132 19.20 10.48 -6.12
CA SER A 132 20.24 10.61 -7.15
C SER A 132 19.78 11.47 -8.34
N ASP A 133 20.73 12.10 -9.05
CA ASP A 133 20.50 12.91 -10.26
C ASP A 133 19.86 12.13 -11.43
N THR A 134 19.95 10.80 -11.40
CA THR A 134 19.18 9.90 -12.27
C THR A 134 18.17 9.12 -11.42
N PRO A 135 16.86 9.45 -11.52
CA PRO A 135 15.83 8.69 -10.83
C PRO A 135 15.78 7.26 -11.37
N GLU A 136 15.89 6.27 -10.50
CA GLU A 136 15.65 4.88 -10.86
C GLU A 136 14.21 4.53 -10.47
N GLU A 137 13.37 4.35 -11.49
CA GLU A 137 12.00 3.88 -11.33
C GLU A 137 12.02 2.39 -10.98
N VAL A 138 11.47 2.05 -9.82
CA VAL A 138 11.33 0.67 -9.36
C VAL A 138 9.88 0.25 -9.53
N GLN A 139 9.65 -0.82 -10.30
CA GLN A 139 8.34 -1.41 -10.44
C GLN A 139 8.05 -2.36 -9.27
N TRP A 140 6.90 -2.17 -8.62
CA TRP A 140 6.39 -3.06 -7.58
C TRP A 140 5.01 -3.58 -7.98
N GLU A 141 4.84 -4.90 -7.91
CA GLU A 141 3.57 -5.57 -8.18
C GLU A 141 3.38 -6.69 -7.16
N ILE A 142 2.17 -6.81 -6.61
CA ILE A 142 1.76 -7.94 -5.77
C ILE A 142 0.30 -8.28 -6.06
N LYS A 143 0.01 -9.58 -6.08
CA LYS A 143 -1.35 -10.12 -6.19
C LYS A 143 -1.69 -10.95 -4.96
N ILE A 144 -2.74 -10.56 -4.24
CA ILE A 144 -3.19 -11.21 -3.02
C ILE A 144 -4.52 -11.90 -3.30
N HIS A 145 -4.49 -13.22 -3.30
CA HIS A 145 -5.67 -14.06 -3.44
C HIS A 145 -6.42 -14.16 -2.12
N TYR A 146 -7.74 -14.25 -2.20
CA TYR A 146 -8.62 -14.51 -1.07
C TYR A 146 -9.70 -15.51 -1.47
N ASP A 147 -10.03 -16.39 -0.55
CA ASP A 147 -11.14 -17.32 -0.70
C ASP A 147 -11.82 -17.55 0.66
N SER A 148 -12.99 -16.96 0.80
CA SER A 148 -13.86 -17.03 1.97
C SER A 148 -15.09 -17.90 1.70
N SER A 149 -15.13 -18.61 0.57
CA SER A 149 -16.23 -19.51 0.22
C SER A 149 -16.22 -20.81 1.02
N GLY A 150 -15.15 -21.06 1.79
CA GLY A 150 -15.10 -22.15 2.75
C GLY A 150 -15.30 -23.50 2.09
N VAL A 151 -14.30 -23.96 1.33
CA VAL A 151 -14.04 -25.38 1.17
C VAL A 151 -12.53 -25.59 1.08
N SER A 152 -11.97 -25.95 2.24
CA SER A 152 -10.76 -26.78 2.35
C SER A 152 -10.95 -28.13 1.66
#